data_AF-A0A973N4A4-F1
#
_entry.id   AF-A0A973N4A4-F1
#
_cell.length_a   1.000
_cell.length_b   1.000
_cell.length_c   1.000
_cell.angle_alpha   90.00
_cell.angle_beta   90.00
_cell.angle_gamma   90.00
#
_symmetry.space_group_name_H-M   'P 1'
#
loop_
_entity.id
_entity.type
_entity.pdbx_description
1 polymer ?
#
loop_
_entity_poly.entity_id
_entity_poly.type
_entity_poly.pdbx_seq_one_letter_code
_entity_poly.pdbx_strand_id
1 'polypeptide(L)'
;MTDRRDNSRHIRARRGSEIKAKHWTTEAAVRMLMNNLDDEVAEDPQSLVVYGGIGRAARNWECFDKIVKTLERLEEDQTLLVQSGKPV
;
A
#
# COMPACT_ATOMS: atom_id res chain seq x y z
N MET A 1 -10.87 14.67 -3.76
CA MET A 1 -11.76 14.21 -2.68
C MET A 1 -11.00 13.15 -1.90
N THR A 2 -10.80 13.40 -0.62
CA THR A 2 -9.94 12.67 0.32
C THR A 2 -10.66 11.45 0.89
N ASP A 3 -11.17 10.57 0.03
CA ASP A 3 -11.97 9.46 0.55
C ASP A 3 -11.09 8.44 1.28
N ARG A 4 -11.46 8.19 2.53
CA ARG A 4 -10.75 7.28 3.42
C ARG A 4 -11.40 5.90 3.44
N ARG A 5 -12.62 5.76 2.90
CA ARG A 5 -13.33 4.48 2.86
C ARG A 5 -13.75 4.14 1.44
N ASP A 6 -13.49 2.93 1.01
CA ASP A 6 -13.96 2.40 -0.27
C ASP A 6 -14.33 0.92 -0.11
N ASN A 7 -15.62 0.63 -0.09
CA ASN A 7 -16.13 -0.72 0.14
C ASN A 7 -16.00 -1.63 -1.09
N SER A 8 -15.62 -1.10 -2.25
CA SER A 8 -15.46 -1.90 -3.47
C SER A 8 -14.09 -2.57 -3.58
N ARG A 9 -13.13 -2.17 -2.74
CA ARG A 9 -11.74 -2.60 -2.83
C ARG A 9 -11.46 -3.77 -1.90
N HIS A 10 -10.94 -4.83 -2.50
CA HIS A 10 -10.37 -5.99 -1.83
C HIS A 10 -8.91 -6.09 -2.24
N ILE A 11 -8.00 -5.75 -1.32
CA ILE A 11 -6.57 -5.74 -1.59
C ILE A 11 -6.00 -7.07 -1.17
N ARG A 12 -5.08 -7.62 -1.96
CA ARG A 12 -4.31 -8.80 -1.59
C ARG A 12 -2.90 -8.65 -2.11
N ALA A 13 -1.94 -9.10 -1.32
CA ALA A 13 -0.55 -9.08 -1.75
C ALA A 13 -0.33 -10.02 -2.94
N ARG A 14 0.45 -9.54 -3.92
CA ARG A 14 0.85 -10.32 -5.09
C ARG A 14 1.62 -11.58 -4.66
N ARG A 15 1.44 -12.65 -5.42
CA ARG A 15 2.00 -13.98 -5.13
C ARG A 15 2.86 -14.45 -6.31
N GLY A 16 3.64 -15.50 -6.07
CA GLY A 16 4.54 -16.06 -7.07
C GLY A 16 5.82 -15.24 -7.31
N SER A 17 6.61 -15.70 -8.27
CA SER A 17 7.93 -15.17 -8.61
C SER A 17 7.90 -14.01 -9.60
N GLU A 18 6.75 -13.67 -10.18
CA GLU A 18 6.61 -12.53 -11.10
C GLU A 18 6.55 -11.21 -10.33
N ILE A 19 7.30 -10.19 -10.78
CA ILE A 19 7.32 -8.87 -10.18
C ILE A 19 6.74 -7.84 -11.15
N LYS A 20 6.09 -6.80 -10.61
CA LYS A 20 5.60 -5.66 -11.40
C LYS A 20 6.42 -4.40 -11.12
N ALA A 21 6.98 -4.25 -9.92
CA ALA A 21 8.02 -3.26 -9.70
C ALA A 21 9.32 -3.63 -10.42
N LYS A 22 10.22 -2.66 -10.58
CA LYS A 22 11.50 -2.86 -11.30
C LYS A 22 12.46 -3.83 -10.58
N HIS A 23 12.40 -3.89 -9.24
CA HIS A 23 13.33 -4.64 -8.41
C HIS A 23 12.59 -5.35 -7.27
N TRP A 24 13.16 -6.44 -6.76
CA TRP A 24 12.55 -7.20 -5.66
C TRP A 24 12.39 -6.40 -4.37
N THR A 25 13.30 -5.47 -4.07
CA THR A 25 13.23 -4.62 -2.88
C THR A 25 12.00 -3.71 -2.91
N THR A 26 11.68 -3.12 -4.07
CA THR A 26 10.50 -2.26 -4.23
C THR A 26 9.22 -3.07 -4.39
N GLU A 27 9.27 -4.23 -5.05
CA GLU A 27 8.15 -5.17 -5.10
C GLU A 27 7.79 -5.70 -3.70
N ALA A 28 8.78 -6.00 -2.87
CA ALA A 28 8.56 -6.43 -1.49
C ALA A 28 7.80 -5.38 -0.68
N ALA A 29 8.18 -4.09 -0.81
CA ALA A 29 7.46 -3.00 -0.15
C ALA A 29 6.00 -2.90 -0.63
N VAL A 30 5.73 -3.05 -1.93
CA VAL A 30 4.36 -3.09 -2.48
C VAL A 30 3.58 -4.27 -1.91
N ARG A 31 4.16 -5.47 -1.91
CA ARG A 31 3.50 -6.68 -1.40
C ARG A 31 3.19 -6.56 0.08
N MET A 32 4.12 -6.06 0.91
CA MET A 32 3.88 -5.88 2.34
C MET A 32 2.81 -4.81 2.61
N LEU A 33 2.82 -3.71 1.86
CA LEU A 33 1.77 -2.69 1.96
C LEU A 33 0.39 -3.27 1.60
N MET A 34 0.31 -4.06 0.54
CA MET A 34 -0.93 -4.75 0.15
C MET A 34 -1.34 -5.80 1.17
N ASN A 35 -0.39 -6.52 1.77
CA ASN A 35 -0.67 -7.55 2.78
C ASN A 35 -1.29 -6.94 4.05
N ASN A 36 -0.86 -5.74 4.45
CA ASN A 36 -1.48 -5.02 5.55
C ASN A 36 -2.96 -4.66 5.31
N LEU A 37 -3.46 -4.78 4.08
CA LEU A 37 -4.84 -4.49 3.71
C LEU A 37 -5.58 -5.72 3.14
N ASP A 38 -5.01 -6.91 3.32
CA ASP A 38 -5.69 -8.16 3.01
C ASP A 38 -6.87 -8.36 3.97
N ASP A 39 -8.03 -8.77 3.47
CA ASP A 39 -9.25 -9.00 4.28
C ASP A 39 -9.02 -10.09 5.35
N GLU A 40 -8.07 -11.00 5.12
CA GLU A 40 -7.65 -12.01 6.09
C GLU A 40 -6.67 -11.49 7.15
N VAL A 41 -6.18 -10.24 7.01
CA VAL A 41 -5.11 -9.66 7.85
C VAL A 41 -5.57 -8.40 8.60
N ALA A 42 -6.30 -7.50 7.93
CA ALA A 42 -6.68 -6.19 8.45
C ALA A 42 -8.02 -6.21 9.19
N GLU A 43 -8.18 -5.37 10.21
CA GLU A 43 -9.44 -5.21 10.95
C GLU A 43 -10.53 -4.46 10.14
N ASP A 44 -10.19 -3.41 9.38
CA ASP A 44 -11.10 -2.68 8.49
C ASP A 44 -10.34 -2.15 7.25
N PRO A 45 -10.00 -3.03 6.29
CA PRO A 45 -9.15 -2.69 5.15
C PRO A 45 -9.81 -1.67 4.21
N GLN A 46 -11.14 -1.65 4.11
CA GLN A 46 -11.88 -0.68 3.29
C GLN A 46 -11.66 0.76 3.78
N SER A 47 -11.40 0.95 5.08
CA SER A 47 -11.01 2.23 5.70
C SER A 47 -9.49 2.43 5.83
N LEU A 48 -8.69 1.55 5.19
CA LEU A 48 -7.23 1.45 5.29
C LEU A 48 -6.70 1.09 6.68
N VAL A 49 -7.56 0.66 7.61
CA VAL A 49 -7.20 0.35 9.00
C VAL A 49 -6.66 -1.08 9.09
N VAL A 50 -5.47 -1.23 9.69
CA VAL A 50 -4.80 -2.53 9.85
C VAL A 50 -5.17 -3.14 11.19
N TYR A 51 -4.82 -2.48 12.30
CA TYR A 51 -5.17 -2.87 13.66
C TYR A 51 -4.97 -1.69 14.62
N GLY A 52 -5.39 -1.87 15.88
CA GLY A 52 -5.10 -0.90 16.95
C GLY A 52 -5.92 0.38 16.84
N GLY A 53 -7.22 0.25 16.53
CA GLY A 53 -8.16 1.35 16.45
C GLY A 53 -8.13 2.05 15.09
N ILE A 54 -7.32 3.12 14.95
CA ILE A 54 -7.24 3.90 13.71
C ILE A 54 -5.87 3.83 13.02
N GLY A 55 -5.06 2.82 13.37
CA GLY A 55 -3.77 2.56 12.74
C GLY A 55 -3.96 2.18 11.27
N ARG A 56 -3.52 3.04 10.34
CA ARG A 56 -3.75 2.86 8.89
C ARG A 56 -2.47 2.59 8.11
N ALA A 57 -2.61 1.82 7.02
CA ALA A 57 -1.52 1.54 6.09
C ALA A 57 -1.15 2.74 5.18
N ALA A 58 -2.13 3.60 4.86
CA ALA A 58 -1.95 4.83 4.09
C ALA A 58 -2.91 5.92 4.58
N ARG A 59 -2.66 7.19 4.22
CA ARG A 59 -3.45 8.33 4.69
C ARG A 59 -4.90 8.32 4.19
N ASN A 60 -5.08 7.93 2.93
CA ASN A 60 -6.33 7.79 2.18
C ASN A 60 -6.05 6.98 0.90
N TRP A 61 -7.08 6.62 0.15
CA TRP A 61 -6.92 5.76 -1.02
C TRP A 61 -6.06 6.39 -2.12
N GLU A 62 -6.17 7.70 -2.33
CA GLU A 62 -5.30 8.43 -3.27
C GLU A 62 -3.81 8.29 -2.91
N CYS A 63 -3.48 8.35 -1.62
CA CYS A 63 -2.12 8.16 -1.16
C CYS A 63 -1.65 6.71 -1.33
N PHE A 64 -2.51 5.73 -1.03
CA PHE A 64 -2.21 4.32 -1.29
C PHE A 64 -1.87 4.08 -2.76
N ASP A 65 -2.72 4.55 -3.67
CA ASP A 65 -2.53 4.39 -5.12
C ASP A 65 -1.24 5.07 -5.61
N LYS A 66 -0.94 6.26 -5.07
CA LYS A 66 0.31 6.96 -5.37
C LYS A 66 1.55 6.25 -4.81
N ILE A 67 1.48 5.66 -3.61
CA ILE A 67 2.59 4.89 -3.03
C ILE A 67 2.86 3.66 -3.92
N VAL A 68 1.83 2.86 -4.23
CA VAL A 68 1.97 1.68 -5.09
C VAL A 68 2.56 2.06 -6.45
N LYS A 69 1.97 3.06 -7.13
CA LYS A 69 2.45 3.52 -8.44
C LYS A 69 3.89 4.04 -8.39
N THR A 70 4.30 4.68 -7.30
CA THR A 70 5.66 5.21 -7.15
C THR A 70 6.66 4.10 -6.89
N LEU A 71 6.35 3.15 -6.00
CA LEU A 71 7.20 1.99 -5.74
C LEU A 71 7.39 1.12 -6.99
N GLU A 72 6.34 0.96 -7.82
CA GLU A 72 6.44 0.19 -9.08
C GLU A 72 7.46 0.76 -10.08
N ARG A 73 7.71 2.07 -10.05
CA ARG A 73 8.63 2.76 -10.96
C ARG A 73 9.94 3.23 -10.31
N LEU A 74 10.11 3.01 -9.01
CA LEU A 74 11.26 3.50 -8.24
C LEU A 74 12.54 2.75 -8.67
N GLU A 75 13.59 3.50 -9.00
CA GLU A 75 14.91 2.93 -9.35
C GLU A 75 15.69 2.51 -8.09
N GLU A 76 16.74 1.68 -8.25
CA GLU A 76 17.55 1.17 -7.12
C GLU A 76 18.29 2.27 -6.34
N ASP A 77 18.61 3.39 -6.98
CA ASP A 77 19.31 4.54 -6.38
C ASP A 77 18.36 5.63 -5.85
N GLN A 78 17.04 5.37 -5.88
CA GLN A 78 16.02 6.33 -5.45
C GLN A 78 15.41 5.94 -4.10
N THR A 79 15.00 6.96 -3.34
CA THR A 79 14.30 6.78 -2.06
C THR A 79 12.96 7.49 -2.10
N LEU A 80 11.87 6.75 -1.82
CA LEU A 80 10.55 7.33 -1.62
C LEU A 80 10.39 7.83 -0.17
N LEU A 81 10.05 9.09 -0.01
CA LEU A 81 9.68 9.66 1.29
C LEU A 81 8.18 9.52 1.52
N VAL A 82 7.79 8.94 2.66
CA VAL A 82 6.40 8.81 3.08
C VAL A 82 6.21 9.52 4.42
N GLN A 83 5.40 10.58 4.43
CA GLN A 83 5.07 11.35 5.63
C GLN A 83 3.63 11.01 6.06
N SER A 84 3.46 10.40 7.23
CA SER A 84 2.14 10.00 7.77
C SER A 84 1.21 9.39 6.70
N GLY A 85 1.71 8.37 6.00
CA GLY A 85 0.98 7.63 4.98
C GLY A 85 0.73 8.37 3.65
N LYS A 86 1.44 9.47 3.37
CA LYS A 86 1.40 10.19 2.09
C LYS A 86 2.79 10.18 1.43
N PRO A 87 2.90 9.81 0.13
CA PRO A 87 4.15 9.97 -0.61
C PRO A 87 4.38 11.46 -0.90
N VAL A 88 5.51 12.00 -0.45
CA VAL A 88 5.85 13.45 -0.51
C VAL A 88 7.08 13.72 -1.37
#